data_AF-A0A929SPN5-F1
#
_entry.id   AF-A0A929SPN5-F1
#
_cell.length_a   1.000
_cell.length_b   1.000
_cell.length_c   1.000
_cell.angle_alpha   90.00
_cell.angle_beta   90.00
_cell.angle_gamma   90.00
#
_symmetry.space_group_name_H-M   'P 1'
#
loop_
_entity.id
_entity.type
_entity.pdbx_description
1 polymer ?
#
loop_
_entity_poly.entity_id
_entity_poly.type
_entity_poly.pdbx_seq_one_letter_code
_entity_poly.pdbx_strand_id
1 'polypeptide(L)'
;IAQGKEITYTVEEQEVTPGDLKFYEKQVNGDYQSGFNVTNTFRIPDDKVKVEITKKWEDSSNVSNKRPASVKVELSDGANVVRIQELTGTGNEWKHTFTDLPKYNSQGNTITYTLDEKEVNPGDLQFYTKSIVGNTITNTFTQSTDKINVNVSKTWNDSNNANRKRPVSIKYVLKNKETVASEKVVAGNETTDADWNYTFTGLVKYDEHND
;
A
#
# COMPACT_ATOMS: atom_id res chain seq x y z
N ILE A 1 -61.54 -51.01 -35.90
CA ILE A 1 -60.39 -51.37 -35.04
C ILE A 1 -59.97 -50.08 -34.34
N ALA A 2 -60.26 -49.94 -33.05
CA ALA A 2 -59.78 -48.78 -32.28
C ALA A 2 -58.26 -48.96 -32.11
N GLN A 3 -57.46 -48.09 -32.72
CA GLN A 3 -56.03 -48.05 -32.44
C GLN A 3 -55.86 -47.51 -31.02
N GLY A 4 -55.29 -48.33 -30.13
CA GLY A 4 -54.92 -47.89 -28.79
C GLY A 4 -53.93 -46.73 -28.90
N LYS A 5 -54.18 -45.66 -28.14
CA LYS A 5 -53.30 -44.50 -28.10
C LYS A 5 -52.17 -44.79 -27.11
N GLU A 6 -50.94 -44.86 -27.61
CA GLU A 6 -49.76 -45.07 -26.79
C GLU A 6 -49.55 -43.89 -25.82
N ILE A 7 -49.11 -44.19 -24.60
CA ILE A 7 -48.81 -43.19 -23.56
C ILE A 7 -47.31 -42.93 -23.59
N THR A 8 -46.91 -41.67 -23.74
CA THR A 8 -45.51 -41.23 -23.67
C THR A 8 -45.20 -40.71 -22.27
N TYR A 9 -44.02 -41.05 -21.75
CA TYR A 9 -43.53 -40.54 -20.46
C TYR A 9 -42.34 -39.60 -20.69
N THR A 10 -42.09 -38.69 -19.75
CA THR A 10 -40.93 -37.80 -19.69
C THR A 10 -40.33 -37.81 -18.28
N VAL A 11 -39.06 -37.44 -18.16
CA VAL A 11 -38.35 -37.31 -16.87
C VAL A 11 -37.79 -35.90 -16.75
N GLU A 12 -37.94 -35.31 -15.57
CA GLU A 12 -37.33 -34.04 -15.18
C GLU A 12 -36.64 -34.25 -13.82
N GLU A 13 -35.41 -33.77 -13.69
CA GLU A 13 -34.72 -33.73 -12.40
C GLU A 13 -34.95 -32.38 -11.73
N GLN A 14 -35.41 -32.42 -10.48
CA GLN A 14 -35.60 -31.26 -9.62
C GLN A 14 -34.75 -31.38 -8.36
N GLU A 15 -34.21 -30.26 -7.89
CA GLU A 15 -33.48 -30.22 -6.63
C GLU A 15 -34.45 -30.31 -5.45
N VAL A 16 -34.05 -31.04 -4.40
CA VAL A 16 -34.84 -31.13 -3.15
C VAL A 16 -34.62 -29.89 -2.29
N THR A 17 -33.37 -29.43 -2.18
CA THR A 17 -33.03 -28.17 -1.54
C THR A 17 -32.71 -27.13 -2.61
N PRO A 18 -33.32 -25.93 -2.56
CA PRO A 18 -32.99 -24.87 -3.51
C PRO A 18 -31.49 -24.54 -3.53
N GLY A 19 -30.86 -24.61 -4.70
CA GLY A 19 -29.45 -24.33 -4.94
C GLY A 19 -28.50 -25.53 -4.91
N ASP A 20 -28.94 -26.74 -4.56
CA ASP A 20 -28.09 -27.94 -4.54
C ASP A 20 -27.51 -28.26 -5.93
N LEU A 21 -28.23 -27.90 -7.00
CA LEU A 21 -27.81 -28.12 -8.39
C LEU A 21 -27.18 -26.88 -9.04
N LYS A 22 -26.88 -25.83 -8.26
CA LYS A 22 -26.33 -24.55 -8.78
C LYS A 22 -25.06 -24.71 -9.62
N PHE A 23 -24.21 -25.67 -9.27
CA PHE A 23 -22.95 -25.94 -9.98
C PHE A 23 -23.06 -27.10 -10.97
N TYR A 24 -24.27 -27.47 -11.38
CA TYR A 24 -24.49 -28.58 -12.30
C TYR A 24 -25.31 -28.16 -13.51
N GLU A 25 -24.83 -28.55 -14.69
CA GLU A 25 -25.59 -28.50 -15.93
C GLU A 25 -26.26 -29.87 -16.14
N LYS A 26 -27.60 -29.87 -16.17
CA LYS A 26 -28.43 -31.07 -16.27
C LYS A 26 -28.70 -31.43 -17.74
N GLN A 27 -28.63 -32.70 -18.06
CA GLN A 27 -29.01 -33.23 -19.36
C GLN A 27 -29.83 -34.51 -19.21
N VAL A 28 -31.00 -34.58 -19.84
CA VAL A 28 -31.82 -35.79 -19.95
C VAL A 28 -31.80 -36.26 -21.40
N ASN A 29 -31.32 -37.48 -21.63
CA ASN A 29 -31.27 -38.12 -22.95
C ASN A 29 -32.11 -39.42 -22.94
N GLY A 30 -32.46 -39.91 -24.11
CA GLY A 30 -33.27 -41.14 -24.28
C GLY A 30 -34.77 -40.87 -24.25
N ASP A 31 -35.56 -41.94 -24.23
CA ASP A 31 -37.03 -41.89 -24.22
C ASP A 31 -37.63 -43.02 -23.38
N TYR A 32 -38.97 -43.04 -23.28
CA TYR A 32 -39.68 -44.03 -22.47
C TYR A 32 -39.58 -45.47 -22.98
N GLN A 33 -39.10 -45.70 -24.21
CA GLN A 33 -38.92 -47.04 -24.78
C GLN A 33 -37.48 -47.55 -24.59
N SER A 34 -36.51 -46.66 -24.75
CA SER A 34 -35.06 -46.94 -24.67
C SER A 34 -34.48 -46.74 -23.26
N GLY A 35 -35.22 -46.06 -22.37
CA GLY A 35 -34.77 -45.66 -21.05
C GLY A 35 -34.20 -44.23 -21.06
N PHE A 36 -34.42 -43.52 -19.95
CA PHE A 36 -33.85 -42.19 -19.74
C PHE A 36 -32.47 -42.30 -19.11
N ASN A 37 -31.53 -41.46 -19.57
CA ASN A 37 -30.24 -41.23 -18.92
C ASN A 37 -30.16 -39.77 -18.48
N VAL A 38 -30.04 -39.55 -17.17
CA VAL A 38 -29.93 -38.23 -16.55
C VAL A 38 -28.47 -38.01 -16.14
N THR A 39 -27.83 -36.99 -16.70
CA THR A 39 -26.43 -36.66 -16.47
C THR A 39 -26.33 -35.27 -15.86
N ASN A 40 -25.55 -35.15 -14.79
CA ASN A 40 -25.16 -33.88 -14.19
C ASN A 40 -23.68 -33.62 -14.43
N THR A 41 -23.37 -32.49 -15.08
CA THR A 41 -22.00 -32.08 -15.35
C THR A 41 -21.63 -30.92 -14.44
N PHE A 42 -20.58 -31.07 -13.63
CA PHE A 42 -20.11 -29.99 -12.77
C PHE A 42 -19.59 -28.82 -13.62
N ARG A 43 -20.09 -27.62 -13.33
CA ARG A 43 -19.72 -26.38 -14.00
C ARG A 43 -19.81 -25.21 -13.03
N ILE A 44 -18.78 -24.38 -13.01
CA ILE A 44 -18.78 -23.15 -12.22
C ILE A 44 -19.52 -22.05 -12.99
N PRO A 45 -20.57 -21.43 -12.42
CA PRO A 45 -21.21 -20.28 -13.02
C PRO A 45 -20.20 -19.16 -13.23
N ASP A 46 -20.30 -18.47 -14.36
CA ASP A 46 -19.48 -17.28 -14.64
C ASP A 46 -20.02 -16.01 -13.95
N ASP A 47 -20.50 -16.18 -12.71
CA ASP A 47 -20.97 -15.08 -11.88
C ASP A 47 -19.82 -14.10 -11.63
N LYS A 48 -20.07 -12.82 -11.90
CA LYS A 48 -19.11 -11.74 -11.65
C LYS A 48 -19.51 -10.89 -10.45
N VAL A 49 -18.51 -10.34 -9.79
CA VAL A 49 -18.65 -9.34 -8.73
C VAL A 49 -17.78 -8.13 -9.04
N LYS A 50 -18.00 -7.05 -8.29
CA LYS A 50 -17.15 -5.86 -8.29
C LYS A 50 -16.62 -5.59 -6.89
N VAL A 51 -15.44 -4.98 -6.81
CA VAL A 51 -14.83 -4.50 -5.57
C VAL A 51 -14.61 -3.00 -5.71
N GLU A 52 -15.38 -2.22 -4.95
CA GLU A 52 -15.27 -0.77 -4.88
C GLU A 52 -14.31 -0.41 -3.75
N ILE A 53 -13.27 0.36 -4.07
CA ILE A 53 -12.22 0.75 -3.14
C ILE A 53 -12.20 2.26 -2.95
N THR A 54 -11.79 2.68 -1.74
CA THR A 54 -11.55 4.08 -1.41
C THR A 54 -10.13 4.23 -0.87
N LYS A 55 -9.34 5.10 -1.50
CA LYS A 55 -8.05 5.53 -1.00
C LYS A 55 -8.23 6.86 -0.27
N LYS A 56 -7.83 6.93 1.00
CA LYS A 56 -7.87 8.13 1.82
C LYS A 56 -6.48 8.63 2.16
N TRP A 57 -6.37 9.95 2.27
CA TRP A 57 -5.17 10.66 2.69
C TRP A 57 -5.49 11.49 3.93
N GLU A 58 -4.82 11.18 5.03
CA GLU A 58 -4.85 11.91 6.29
C GLU A 58 -3.55 12.70 6.44
N ASP A 59 -3.44 13.79 5.67
CA ASP A 59 -2.21 14.60 5.55
C ASP A 59 -2.51 16.11 5.50
N SER A 60 -3.60 16.50 6.16
CA SER A 60 -4.05 17.90 6.23
C SER A 60 -4.24 18.53 4.85
N SER A 61 -4.83 17.79 3.91
CA SER A 61 -5.01 18.24 2.52
C SER A 61 -3.69 18.53 1.80
N ASN A 62 -2.69 17.67 2.02
CA ASN A 62 -1.37 17.73 1.40
C ASN A 62 -0.61 19.05 1.66
N VAL A 63 -0.75 19.65 2.86
CA VAL A 63 -0.02 20.89 3.23
C VAL A 63 1.49 20.75 3.09
N SER A 64 2.04 19.60 3.45
CA SER A 64 3.48 19.31 3.37
C SER A 64 3.97 18.94 1.96
N ASN A 65 3.09 18.89 0.95
CA ASN A 65 3.41 18.53 -0.44
C ASN A 65 4.19 17.21 -0.60
N LYS A 66 3.98 16.24 0.31
CA LYS A 66 4.64 14.93 0.28
C LYS A 66 3.82 13.83 -0.37
N ARG A 67 2.55 14.09 -0.69
CA ARG A 67 1.69 13.09 -1.31
C ARG A 67 2.19 12.77 -2.72
N PRO A 68 2.39 11.49 -3.07
CA PRO A 68 2.76 11.11 -4.43
C PRO A 68 1.60 11.35 -5.40
N ALA A 69 1.94 11.46 -6.69
CA ALA A 69 0.95 11.65 -7.75
C ALA A 69 0.07 10.40 -7.98
N SER A 70 0.60 9.21 -7.70
CA SER A 70 -0.10 7.94 -7.83
C SER A 70 0.38 6.92 -6.79
N VAL A 71 -0.41 5.86 -6.59
CA VAL A 71 -0.08 4.68 -5.79
C VAL A 71 -0.47 3.41 -6.56
N LYS A 72 0.18 2.27 -6.30
CA LYS A 72 -0.25 0.97 -6.85
C LYS A 72 -1.16 0.27 -5.85
N VAL A 73 -2.38 -0.04 -6.26
CA VAL A 73 -3.34 -0.86 -5.49
C VAL A 73 -3.37 -2.26 -6.09
N GLU A 74 -3.06 -3.26 -5.28
CA GLU A 74 -3.09 -4.67 -5.65
C GLU A 74 -4.35 -5.33 -5.08
N LEU A 75 -5.07 -6.07 -5.92
CA LEU A 75 -6.22 -6.87 -5.51
C LEU A 75 -5.82 -8.36 -5.54
N SER A 76 -5.95 -9.04 -4.41
CA SER A 76 -5.67 -10.46 -4.27
C SER A 76 -6.95 -11.27 -4.12
N ASP A 77 -6.98 -12.47 -4.70
CA ASP A 77 -8.07 -13.45 -4.53
C ASP A 77 -7.91 -14.30 -3.24
N GLY A 78 -6.95 -13.94 -2.39
CA GLY A 78 -6.56 -14.65 -1.17
C GLY A 78 -5.34 -15.54 -1.36
N ALA A 79 -5.03 -15.95 -2.59
CA ALA A 79 -3.83 -16.73 -2.91
C ALA A 79 -2.83 -15.95 -3.76
N ASN A 80 -3.31 -15.18 -4.75
CA ASN A 80 -2.49 -14.46 -5.71
C ASN A 80 -3.03 -13.05 -5.95
N VAL A 81 -2.13 -12.14 -6.34
CA VAL A 81 -2.53 -10.85 -6.90
C VAL A 81 -3.12 -11.08 -8.29
N VAL A 82 -4.38 -10.68 -8.48
CA VAL A 82 -5.16 -10.91 -9.71
C VAL A 82 -5.45 -9.64 -10.50
N ARG A 83 -5.34 -8.47 -9.86
CA ARG A 83 -5.40 -7.14 -10.51
C ARG A 83 -4.42 -6.20 -9.84
N ILE A 84 -3.87 -5.28 -10.63
CA ILE A 84 -3.06 -4.17 -10.15
C ILE A 84 -3.61 -2.92 -10.84
N GLN A 85 -3.86 -1.87 -10.06
CA GLN A 85 -4.27 -0.57 -10.56
C GLN A 85 -3.32 0.49 -10.04
N GLU A 86 -2.71 1.24 -10.96
CA GLU A 86 -2.08 2.51 -10.59
C GLU A 86 -3.18 3.58 -10.42
N LEU A 87 -3.39 4.02 -9.19
CA LEU A 87 -4.46 4.92 -8.81
C LEU A 87 -3.92 6.35 -8.69
N THR A 88 -4.53 7.25 -9.44
CA THR A 88 -4.35 8.71 -9.34
C THR A 88 -5.64 9.34 -8.82
N GLY A 89 -5.56 10.51 -8.20
CA GLY A 89 -6.76 11.27 -7.88
C GLY A 89 -6.49 12.69 -7.38
N THR A 90 -7.57 13.40 -7.10
CA THR A 90 -7.55 14.78 -6.58
C THR A 90 -8.23 14.80 -5.20
N GLY A 91 -7.82 15.73 -4.34
CA GLY A 91 -8.36 15.82 -2.98
C GLY A 91 -7.96 14.62 -2.10
N ASN A 92 -8.62 14.48 -0.94
CA ASN A 92 -8.22 13.54 0.12
C ASN A 92 -8.80 12.13 -0.04
N GLU A 93 -9.72 11.93 -0.99
CA GLU A 93 -10.31 10.62 -1.25
C GLU A 93 -10.26 10.31 -2.75
N TRP A 94 -9.65 9.18 -3.10
CA TRP A 94 -9.65 8.65 -4.46
C TRP A 94 -10.47 7.35 -4.47
N LYS A 95 -11.17 7.08 -5.57
CA LYS A 95 -12.05 5.91 -5.68
C LYS A 95 -11.72 5.12 -6.93
N HIS A 96 -11.87 3.82 -6.84
CA HIS A 96 -11.75 2.92 -7.99
C HIS A 96 -12.68 1.72 -7.81
N THR A 97 -13.03 1.08 -8.92
CA THR A 97 -13.88 -0.11 -8.91
C THR A 97 -13.25 -1.15 -9.80
N PHE A 98 -12.85 -2.28 -9.22
CA PHE A 98 -12.50 -3.47 -9.97
C PHE A 98 -13.80 -4.18 -10.38
N THR A 99 -14.05 -4.34 -11.68
CA THR A 99 -15.22 -5.03 -12.21
C THR A 99 -14.86 -6.40 -12.77
N ASP A 100 -15.90 -7.18 -13.11
CA ASP A 100 -15.76 -8.45 -13.85
C ASP A 100 -14.88 -9.49 -13.16
N LEU A 101 -14.89 -9.47 -11.82
CA LEU A 101 -14.14 -10.38 -10.98
C LEU A 101 -14.92 -11.67 -10.79
N PRO A 102 -14.32 -12.87 -10.96
CA PRO A 102 -15.00 -14.13 -10.68
C PRO A 102 -15.53 -14.16 -9.24
N LYS A 103 -16.77 -14.64 -9.07
CA LYS A 103 -17.35 -14.85 -7.74
C LYS A 103 -16.82 -16.10 -7.07
N TYR A 104 -16.53 -17.14 -7.84
CA TYR A 104 -16.06 -18.43 -7.34
C TYR A 104 -14.70 -18.80 -7.94
N ASN A 105 -13.92 -19.56 -7.20
CA ASN A 105 -12.68 -20.17 -7.69
C ASN A 105 -12.97 -21.46 -8.48
N SER A 106 -11.91 -22.13 -8.95
CA SER A 106 -11.98 -23.37 -9.72
C SER A 106 -12.60 -24.57 -8.99
N GLN A 107 -12.89 -24.45 -7.69
CA GLN A 107 -13.58 -25.45 -6.88
C GLN A 107 -15.03 -25.07 -6.55
N GLY A 108 -15.51 -23.90 -7.01
CA GLY A 108 -16.84 -23.38 -6.69
C GLY A 108 -16.92 -22.64 -5.35
N ASN A 109 -15.80 -22.44 -4.65
CA ASN A 109 -15.78 -21.67 -3.40
C ASN A 109 -15.80 -20.17 -3.68
N THR A 110 -16.56 -19.39 -2.91
CA THR A 110 -16.60 -17.93 -3.04
C THR A 110 -15.22 -17.31 -2.80
N ILE A 111 -14.80 -16.41 -3.68
CA ILE A 111 -13.54 -15.69 -3.57
C ILE A 111 -13.71 -14.53 -2.59
N THR A 112 -12.82 -14.44 -1.60
CA THR A 112 -12.72 -13.27 -0.72
C THR A 112 -11.58 -12.40 -1.20
N TYR A 113 -11.92 -11.27 -1.82
CA TYR A 113 -10.91 -10.34 -2.32
C TYR A 113 -10.31 -9.49 -1.20
N THR A 114 -9.01 -9.26 -1.26
CA THR A 114 -8.26 -8.41 -0.32
C THR A 114 -7.42 -7.39 -1.08
N LEU A 115 -7.06 -6.30 -0.40
CA LEU A 115 -6.30 -5.19 -0.98
C LEU A 115 -4.94 -5.07 -0.33
N ASP A 116 -3.96 -4.65 -1.12
CA ASP A 116 -2.72 -4.06 -0.62
C ASP A 116 -2.38 -2.79 -1.42
N GLU A 117 -1.52 -1.95 -0.84
CA GLU A 117 -0.94 -0.80 -1.53
C GLU A 117 0.59 -0.88 -1.55
N LYS A 118 1.14 -0.56 -2.71
CA LYS A 118 2.56 -0.42 -2.98
C LYS A 118 2.87 0.98 -3.51
N GLU A 119 4.09 1.41 -3.26
CA GLU A 119 4.64 2.61 -3.90
C GLU A 119 4.86 2.39 -5.40
N VAL A 120 4.72 3.46 -6.19
CA VAL A 120 5.00 3.41 -7.62
C VAL A 120 6.52 3.51 -7.84
N ASN A 121 7.15 4.46 -7.15
CA ASN A 121 8.59 4.67 -7.10
C ASN A 121 9.10 4.49 -5.66
N PRO A 122 10.36 4.04 -5.48
CA PRO A 122 10.97 3.92 -4.16
C PRO A 122 10.92 5.23 -3.36
N GLY A 123 10.32 5.18 -2.18
CA GLY A 123 10.25 6.32 -1.25
C GLY A 123 9.02 7.22 -1.41
N ASP A 124 8.13 6.96 -2.36
CA ASP A 124 6.89 7.75 -2.57
C ASP A 124 6.04 7.83 -1.29
N LEU A 125 6.11 6.81 -0.44
CA LEU A 125 5.34 6.71 0.80
C LEU A 125 6.20 6.80 2.07
N GLN A 126 7.46 7.25 1.97
CA GLN A 126 8.41 7.22 3.10
C GLN A 126 7.93 8.00 4.34
N PHE A 127 7.03 8.97 4.16
CA PHE A 127 6.46 9.79 5.23
C PHE A 127 5.03 9.41 5.60
N TYR A 128 4.57 8.24 5.16
CA TYR A 128 3.20 7.79 5.36
C TYR A 128 3.15 6.44 6.06
N THR A 129 2.20 6.30 6.97
CA THR A 129 1.81 5.00 7.52
C THR A 129 0.53 4.55 6.85
N LYS A 130 0.54 3.31 6.34
CA LYS A 130 -0.59 2.67 5.66
C LYS A 130 -1.47 1.90 6.64
N SER A 131 -2.78 2.01 6.49
CA SER A 131 -3.79 1.15 7.12
C SER A 131 -4.83 0.69 6.11
N ILE A 132 -5.36 -0.52 6.25
CA ILE A 132 -6.41 -1.08 5.39
C ILE A 132 -7.54 -1.62 6.27
N VAL A 133 -8.75 -1.08 6.08
CA VAL A 133 -9.96 -1.52 6.79
C VAL A 133 -11.07 -1.73 5.77
N GLY A 134 -11.48 -2.99 5.60
CA GLY A 134 -12.37 -3.38 4.50
C GLY A 134 -11.77 -2.99 3.15
N ASN A 135 -12.54 -2.27 2.33
CA ASN A 135 -12.07 -1.78 1.03
C ASN A 135 -11.51 -0.34 1.08
N THR A 136 -11.18 0.15 2.27
CA THR A 136 -10.59 1.49 2.45
C THR A 136 -9.11 1.37 2.80
N ILE A 137 -8.27 2.01 1.99
CA ILE A 137 -6.83 2.16 2.22
C ILE A 137 -6.60 3.59 2.71
N THR A 138 -5.99 3.79 3.86
CA THR A 138 -5.70 5.12 4.42
C THR A 138 -4.19 5.29 4.55
N ASN A 139 -3.66 6.39 4.02
CA ASN A 139 -2.31 6.85 4.33
C ASN A 139 -2.36 8.06 5.24
N THR A 140 -1.72 7.94 6.40
CA THR A 140 -1.60 9.01 7.38
C THR A 140 -0.20 9.58 7.33
N PHE A 141 -0.08 10.89 7.19
CA PHE A 141 1.21 11.58 7.20
C PHE A 141 1.88 11.43 8.56
N THR A 142 3.18 11.18 8.55
CA THR A 142 4.00 11.00 9.73
C THR A 142 5.24 11.87 9.65
N GLN A 143 5.52 12.57 10.74
CA GLN A 143 6.73 13.35 10.89
C GLN A 143 7.95 12.43 10.94
N SER A 144 8.96 12.73 10.14
CA SER A 144 10.23 11.99 10.17
C SER A 144 10.92 12.21 11.51
N THR A 145 11.48 11.13 12.05
CA THR A 145 12.28 11.14 13.28
C THR A 145 13.78 11.04 13.00
N ASP A 146 14.16 11.02 11.72
CA ASP A 146 15.55 10.91 11.28
C ASP A 146 16.41 12.00 11.90
N LYS A 147 17.61 11.57 12.33
CA LYS A 147 18.61 12.46 12.92
C LYS A 147 19.90 12.44 12.12
N ILE A 148 20.58 13.57 12.14
CA ILE A 148 21.93 13.72 11.56
C ILE A 148 22.91 14.27 12.58
N ASN A 149 24.19 14.07 12.27
CA ASN A 149 25.30 14.68 12.98
C ASN A 149 26.06 15.62 12.03
N VAL A 150 26.43 16.80 12.52
CA VAL A 150 27.23 17.77 11.77
C VAL A 150 28.60 17.88 12.41
N ASN A 151 29.63 17.48 11.66
CA ASN A 151 31.02 17.54 12.09
C ASN A 151 31.64 18.89 11.75
N VAL A 152 32.29 19.51 12.74
CA VAL A 152 33.04 20.75 12.61
C VAL A 152 34.51 20.43 12.87
N SER A 153 35.34 20.70 11.86
CA SER A 153 36.81 20.65 12.00
C SER A 153 37.38 22.06 12.02
N LYS A 154 38.38 22.29 12.87
CA LYS A 154 39.01 23.59 13.01
C LYS A 154 40.51 23.49 12.91
N THR A 155 41.04 24.30 12.00
CA THR A 155 42.48 24.50 11.82
C THR A 155 42.86 25.95 12.11
N TRP A 156 43.99 26.11 12.78
CA TRP A 156 44.64 27.39 13.05
C TRP A 156 45.89 27.53 12.19
N ASN A 157 45.81 28.34 11.13
CA ASN A 157 46.97 28.70 10.31
C ASN A 157 47.65 29.96 10.87
N ASP A 158 48.31 29.81 12.02
CA ASP A 158 48.93 30.91 12.78
C ASP A 158 50.35 30.58 13.26
N SER A 159 51.02 29.63 12.58
CA SER A 159 52.37 29.15 12.93
C SER A 159 52.48 28.67 14.39
N ASN A 160 51.59 27.75 14.78
CA ASN A 160 51.50 27.23 16.14
C ASN A 160 51.35 28.35 17.19
N ASN A 161 50.56 29.38 16.87
CA ASN A 161 50.30 30.54 17.72
C ASN A 161 51.56 31.31 18.15
N ALA A 162 52.53 31.50 17.24
CA ALA A 162 53.80 32.20 17.52
C ALA A 162 53.60 33.61 18.12
N ASN A 163 52.53 34.30 17.73
CA ASN A 163 52.20 35.65 18.22
C ASN A 163 51.39 35.67 19.54
N ARG A 164 51.02 34.51 20.09
CA ARG A 164 50.22 34.37 21.32
C ARG A 164 48.91 35.15 21.28
N LYS A 165 48.21 35.09 20.14
CA LYS A 165 46.93 35.78 19.91
C LYS A 165 45.74 34.86 19.73
N ARG A 166 45.96 33.54 19.61
CA ARG A 166 44.86 32.57 19.55
C ARG A 166 43.99 32.70 20.80
N PRO A 167 42.65 32.81 20.66
CA PRO A 167 41.76 32.88 21.81
C PRO A 167 41.75 31.54 22.55
N VAL A 168 41.44 31.59 23.85
CA VAL A 168 41.29 30.39 24.70
C VAL A 168 40.06 29.56 24.35
N SER A 169 39.06 30.18 23.73
CA SER A 169 37.82 29.51 23.32
C SER A 169 37.18 30.22 22.14
N ILE A 170 36.40 29.48 21.36
CA ILE A 170 35.54 30.00 20.29
C ILE A 170 34.12 29.45 20.43
N LYS A 171 33.14 30.15 19.86
CA LYS A 171 31.75 29.68 19.81
C LYS A 171 31.38 29.28 18.38
N TYR A 172 30.99 28.03 18.19
CA TYR A 172 30.30 27.57 16.99
C TYR A 172 28.81 27.87 17.11
N VAL A 173 28.23 28.41 16.04
CA VAL A 173 26.80 28.69 15.92
C VAL A 173 26.32 27.93 14.70
N LEU A 174 25.59 26.85 14.92
CA LEU A 174 24.95 26.09 13.86
C LEU A 174 23.62 26.74 13.54
N LYS A 175 23.41 27.09 12.26
CA LYS A 175 22.17 27.70 11.79
C LYS A 175 21.47 26.80 10.78
N ASN A 176 20.14 26.80 10.82
CA ASN A 176 19.30 26.36 9.71
C ASN A 176 18.79 27.61 8.99
N LYS A 177 19.31 27.88 7.79
CA LYS A 177 19.14 29.17 7.10
C LYS A 177 19.57 30.32 8.03
N GLU A 178 18.66 31.24 8.35
CA GLU A 178 18.94 32.38 9.24
C GLU A 178 18.73 32.07 10.74
N THR A 179 18.07 30.97 11.06
CA THR A 179 17.71 30.61 12.45
C THR A 179 18.84 29.84 13.14
N VAL A 180 19.18 30.23 14.35
CA VAL A 180 20.15 29.49 15.18
C VAL A 180 19.52 28.17 15.64
N ALA A 181 20.11 27.05 15.24
CA ALA A 181 19.68 25.70 15.60
C ALA A 181 20.40 25.19 16.85
N SER A 182 21.69 25.50 17.01
CA SER A 182 22.47 25.13 18.19
C SER A 182 23.71 25.99 18.31
N GLU A 183 24.27 26.09 19.52
CA GLU A 183 25.54 26.75 19.78
C GLU A 183 26.42 25.88 20.67
N LYS A 184 27.74 25.97 20.46
CA LYS A 184 28.72 25.31 21.31
C LYS A 184 29.95 26.18 21.48
N VAL A 185 30.33 26.43 22.73
CA VAL A 185 31.65 26.96 23.06
C VAL A 185 32.62 25.78 23.18
N VAL A 186 33.75 25.88 22.50
CA VAL A 186 34.87 24.94 22.60
C VAL A 186 36.14 25.68 22.98
N ALA A 187 36.98 25.00 23.74
CA ALA A 187 38.35 25.40 24.03
C ALA A 187 39.24 24.25 23.60
N GLY A 188 40.39 24.56 23.02
CA GLY A 188 41.33 23.54 22.56
C GLY A 188 42.77 23.95 22.83
N ASN A 189 43.70 23.23 22.22
CA ASN A 189 45.12 23.46 22.44
C ASN A 189 45.56 24.85 21.91
N GLU A 190 46.39 25.55 22.69
CA GLU A 190 46.86 26.89 22.33
C GLU A 190 47.85 26.93 21.16
N THR A 191 48.49 25.80 20.84
CA THR A 191 49.56 25.70 19.83
C THR A 191 49.29 24.67 18.74
N THR A 192 48.30 23.79 18.91
CA THR A 192 47.92 22.76 17.91
C THR A 192 46.41 22.82 17.60
N ASP A 193 45.96 22.05 16.61
CA ASP A 193 44.54 21.93 16.26
C ASP A 193 43.76 20.93 17.15
N ALA A 194 44.43 20.32 18.14
CA ALA A 194 43.79 19.38 19.04
C ALA A 194 42.66 20.04 19.83
N ASP A 195 41.59 19.27 20.06
CA ASP A 195 40.43 19.61 20.91
C ASP A 195 39.56 20.79 20.40
N TRP A 196 39.85 21.34 19.22
CA TRP A 196 39.01 22.37 18.59
C TRP A 196 37.85 21.81 17.76
N ASN A 197 37.89 20.53 17.41
CA ASN A 197 36.85 19.87 16.63
C ASN A 197 35.60 19.59 17.48
N TYR A 198 34.42 19.63 16.86
CA TYR A 198 33.17 19.33 17.55
C TYR A 198 32.16 18.69 16.61
N THR A 199 31.31 17.82 17.15
CA THR A 199 30.20 17.23 16.41
C THR A 199 28.89 17.61 17.08
N PHE A 200 28.03 18.32 16.37
CA PHE A 200 26.63 18.47 16.77
C PHE A 200 25.91 17.16 16.47
N THR A 201 25.35 16.51 17.48
CA THR A 201 24.71 15.19 17.33
C THR A 201 23.19 15.27 17.49
N GLY A 202 22.47 14.35 16.86
CA GLY A 202 21.03 14.17 17.13
C GLY A 202 20.14 15.31 16.62
N LEU A 203 20.60 16.03 15.60
CA LEU A 203 19.84 17.11 14.98
C LEU A 203 18.71 16.51 14.13
N VAL A 204 17.51 17.10 14.17
CA VAL A 204 16.44 16.71 13.23
C VAL A 204 16.93 16.87 11.79
N LYS A 205 16.67 15.87 10.96
CA LYS A 205 17.05 15.89 9.55
C LYS A 205 16.12 16.75 8.70
N TYR A 206 14.83 16.70 9.01
CA TYR A 206 13.78 17.41 8.29
C TYR A 206 13.00 18.34 9.24
N ASP A 207 12.35 19.35 8.67
CA ASP A 207 11.42 20.22 9.40
C ASP A 207 10.04 19.56 9.62
N GLU A 208 9.08 20.31 10.18
CA GLU A 208 7.71 19.86 10.48
C GLU A 208 6.86 19.48 9.24
N HIS A 209 7.36 19.75 8.04
CA HIS A 209 6.76 19.35 6.77
C HIS A 209 7.54 18.22 6.08
N ASN A 210 8.56 17.67 6.74
CA ASN A 210 9.50 16.72 6.16
C ASN A 210 10.30 17.27 4.95
N ASP A 211 10.55 18.59 4.91
CA ASP A 211 11.44 19.24 3.92
C ASP A 211 12.91 19.25 4.37
#